data_AF-A0A7Y5DWS6-F1
#
_entry.id   AF-A0A7Y5DWS6-F1
#
_cell.length_a   1.000
_cell.length_b   1.000
_cell.length_c   1.000
_cell.angle_alpha   90.00
_cell.angle_beta   90.00
_cell.angle_gamma   90.00
#
_symmetry.space_group_name_H-M   'P 1'
#
loop_
_entity.id
_entity.type
_entity.pdbx_description
1 polymer ?
#
loop_
_entity_poly.entity_id
_entity_poly.type
_entity_poly.pdbx_seq_one_letter_code
_entity_poly.pdbx_strand_id
1 'polypeptide(L)'
;MRREALSFTVLALVACLSPLAGCAVETADADEVGGEGEENLTSDQVDAKRIEAIRKVVTADVEVSKVSFSKRAKAPVKSAGSGHRSEAGPSLYGVDWFQKWPGGVNADHGWENGTEYGKRCMWAANLRFEAIMKDPPAELKAFLAEYTRWGGSFYNWVDDYSKPEASGDASQASLWAWRTGLTKWISAAAKDGSCYLPTRKMVVEYVKTCNDHQKTNDGEMQGCRR
;
A
#
# COMPACT_ATOMS: atom_id res chain seq x y z
N MET A 1 -62.14 31.70 40.14
CA MET A 1 -62.49 31.23 38.78
C MET A 1 -61.72 32.03 37.75
N ARG A 2 -60.61 31.49 37.23
CA ARG A 2 -59.98 31.85 35.96
C ARG A 2 -59.23 30.61 35.49
N ARG A 3 -59.68 30.07 34.36
CA ARG A 3 -59.06 29.00 33.58
C ARG A 3 -57.86 29.61 32.85
N GLU A 4 -56.72 28.93 32.81
CA GLU A 4 -55.85 28.96 31.64
C GLU A 4 -55.25 27.57 31.39
N ALA A 5 -55.08 27.28 30.11
CA ALA A 5 -55.03 25.96 29.53
C ALA A 5 -53.61 25.54 29.13
N LEU A 6 -53.45 24.23 29.10
CA LEU A 6 -52.37 23.41 28.54
C LEU A 6 -51.78 23.93 27.23
N SER A 7 -50.45 23.82 27.10
CA SER A 7 -49.83 23.47 25.81
C SER A 7 -48.61 22.58 26.06
N PHE A 8 -48.74 21.31 25.71
CA PHE A 8 -47.69 20.31 25.66
C PHE A 8 -47.02 20.38 24.29
N THR A 9 -45.71 20.62 24.23
CA THR A 9 -44.91 20.42 23.02
C THR A 9 -44.11 19.14 23.19
N VAL A 10 -44.56 18.08 22.50
CA VAL A 10 -43.80 16.84 22.28
C VAL A 10 -42.91 17.08 21.08
N LEU A 11 -41.59 17.16 21.27
CA LEU A 11 -40.62 17.12 20.17
C LEU A 11 -40.27 15.66 19.89
N ALA A 12 -40.71 15.15 18.75
CA ALA A 12 -40.29 13.86 18.22
C ALA A 12 -38.86 13.98 17.67
N LEU A 13 -37.91 13.27 18.27
CA LEU A 13 -36.56 13.09 17.72
C LEU A 13 -36.65 12.03 16.61
N VAL A 14 -36.56 12.47 15.35
CA VAL A 14 -36.39 11.57 14.20
C VAL A 14 -34.90 11.24 14.07
N ALA A 15 -34.60 9.94 14.11
CA ALA A 15 -33.27 9.40 13.87
C ALA A 15 -32.92 9.44 12.37
N CYS A 16 -31.80 10.07 12.03
CA CYS A 16 -31.11 9.86 10.75
C CYS A 16 -29.90 8.95 11.00
N LEU A 17 -30.09 7.64 10.80
CA LEU A 17 -28.99 6.68 10.61
C LEU A 17 -28.61 6.69 9.13
N SER A 18 -27.47 7.30 8.82
CA SER A 18 -26.82 7.18 7.50
C SER A 18 -25.73 6.10 7.57
N PRO A 19 -25.58 5.25 6.53
CA PRO A 19 -24.53 4.24 6.47
C PRO A 19 -23.20 4.90 6.08
N LEU A 20 -22.17 4.79 6.92
CA LEU A 20 -20.81 5.19 6.57
C LEU A 20 -20.20 4.14 5.63
N ALA A 21 -20.25 4.45 4.34
CA ALA A 21 -19.35 3.91 3.33
C ALA A 21 -17.89 4.21 3.73
N GLY A 22 -16.98 3.28 3.44
CA GLY A 22 -15.56 3.40 3.78
C GLY A 22 -14.95 4.70 3.27
N CYS A 23 -14.69 5.63 4.19
CA CYS A 23 -14.01 6.88 3.90
C CYS A 23 -12.53 6.58 3.62
N ALA A 24 -12.08 6.92 2.40
CA ALA A 24 -10.68 7.19 2.17
C ALA A 24 -10.25 8.28 3.15
N VAL A 25 -9.22 8.02 3.95
CA VAL A 25 -8.64 9.03 4.84
C VAL A 25 -7.88 10.02 3.95
N GLU A 26 -8.54 11.12 3.59
CA GLU A 26 -7.85 12.31 3.11
C GLU A 26 -7.17 12.95 4.32
N THR A 27 -5.85 12.80 4.43
CA THR A 27 -5.06 13.53 5.41
C THR A 27 -4.93 14.97 4.93
N ALA A 28 -5.65 15.89 5.58
CA ALA A 28 -5.72 17.32 5.25
C ALA A 28 -4.37 18.07 5.43
N ASP A 29 -3.32 17.42 5.94
CA ASP A 29 -2.02 18.05 6.20
C ASP A 29 -0.93 17.69 5.16
N ALA A 30 -1.29 16.99 4.06
CA ALA A 30 -0.35 16.65 3.00
C ALA A 30 -0.17 17.76 1.94
N ASP A 31 -0.88 18.89 2.07
CA ASP A 31 -0.92 19.93 1.03
C ASP A 31 0.30 20.87 0.98
N GLU A 32 1.19 20.85 1.97
CA GLU A 32 2.36 21.75 2.00
C GLU A 32 3.68 21.17 1.44
N VAL A 33 3.71 19.90 1.01
CA VAL A 33 4.99 19.27 0.60
C VAL A 33 5.18 19.19 -0.92
N GLY A 34 4.28 19.82 -1.68
CA GLY A 34 4.28 19.75 -3.14
C GLY A 34 4.82 20.98 -3.85
N GLY A 35 6.14 21.14 -3.90
CA GLY A 35 6.82 21.93 -4.93
C GLY A 35 7.32 23.32 -4.55
N GLU A 36 6.84 23.94 -3.48
CA GLU A 36 7.35 25.24 -3.01
C GLU A 36 8.43 25.00 -1.92
N GLY A 37 9.62 25.59 -2.09
CA GLY A 37 10.71 25.54 -1.11
C GLY A 37 11.73 24.40 -1.25
N GLU A 38 11.80 23.70 -2.39
CA GLU A 38 12.88 22.74 -2.68
C GLU A 38 14.12 23.39 -3.32
N GLU A 39 14.06 24.68 -3.70
CA GLU A 39 15.07 25.36 -4.53
C GLU A 39 16.47 25.43 -3.93
N ASN A 40 16.58 25.34 -2.60
CA ASN A 40 17.86 25.41 -1.86
C ASN A 40 18.25 24.08 -1.19
N LEU A 41 17.53 23.00 -1.48
CA LEU A 41 17.80 21.68 -0.89
C LEU A 41 18.73 20.84 -1.77
N THR A 42 19.56 20.01 -1.15
CA THR A 42 20.28 18.95 -1.86
C THR A 42 19.31 17.86 -2.32
N SER A 43 19.73 17.04 -3.29
CA SER A 43 18.93 15.88 -3.74
C SER A 43 18.52 14.97 -2.59
N ASP A 44 19.43 14.73 -1.64
CA ASP A 44 19.18 13.86 -0.48
C ASP A 44 18.17 14.48 0.49
N GLN A 45 18.20 15.80 0.66
CA GLN A 45 17.23 16.51 1.49
C GLN A 45 15.84 16.51 0.84
N VAL A 46 15.77 16.69 -0.48
CA VAL A 46 14.53 16.58 -1.26
C VAL A 46 13.95 15.17 -1.10
N ASP A 47 14.76 14.12 -1.28
CA ASP A 47 14.31 12.74 -1.13
C ASP A 47 13.86 12.44 0.28
N ALA A 48 14.60 12.87 1.31
CA ALA A 48 14.19 12.70 2.69
C ALA A 48 12.82 13.36 2.97
N LYS A 49 12.61 14.59 2.48
CA LYS A 49 11.33 15.31 2.63
C LYS A 49 10.18 14.56 1.94
N ARG A 50 10.39 14.08 0.72
CA ARG A 50 9.38 13.34 -0.06
C ARG A 50 9.09 11.97 0.54
N ILE A 51 10.11 11.24 0.97
CA ILE A 51 9.96 9.93 1.66
C ILE A 51 9.17 10.11 2.96
N GLU A 52 9.46 11.15 3.74
CA GLU A 52 8.74 11.42 4.99
C GLU A 52 7.28 11.79 4.74
N ALA A 53 6.99 12.60 3.71
CA ALA A 53 5.61 12.90 3.34
C ALA A 53 4.83 11.64 2.95
N ILE A 54 5.45 10.73 2.18
CA ILE A 54 4.84 9.44 1.84
C ILE A 54 4.65 8.59 3.10
N ARG A 55 5.66 8.53 3.97
CA ARG A 55 5.63 7.74 5.22
C ARG A 55 4.42 8.12 6.07
N LYS A 56 4.22 9.42 6.33
CA LYS A 56 3.07 9.91 7.11
C LYS A 56 1.73 9.38 6.59
N VAL A 57 1.52 9.42 5.28
CA VAL A 57 0.29 8.92 4.65
C VAL A 57 0.16 7.41 4.83
N VAL A 58 1.22 6.66 4.51
CA VAL A 58 1.11 5.19 4.42
C VAL A 58 1.20 4.50 5.77
N THR A 59 1.71 5.14 6.81
CA THR A 59 1.79 4.53 8.15
C THR A 59 0.68 5.01 9.08
N ALA A 60 -0.16 5.96 8.67
CA ALA A 60 -1.30 6.42 9.47
C ALA A 60 -2.28 5.28 9.78
N ASP A 61 -2.57 4.44 8.79
CA ASP A 61 -3.33 3.20 8.95
C ASP A 61 -2.83 2.14 7.96
N VAL A 62 -2.24 1.06 8.49
CA VAL A 62 -1.68 -0.04 7.69
C VAL A 62 -2.74 -1.04 7.20
N GLU A 63 -3.98 -0.92 7.66
CA GLU A 63 -5.12 -1.76 7.25
C GLU A 63 -5.87 -1.18 6.04
N VAL A 64 -5.73 0.12 5.78
CA VAL A 64 -6.33 0.76 4.61
C VAL A 64 -5.47 0.48 3.38
N SER A 65 -6.04 -0.19 2.38
CA SER A 65 -5.32 -0.54 1.14
C SER A 65 -5.17 0.65 0.19
N LYS A 66 -6.25 1.40 -0.09
CA LYS A 66 -6.20 2.57 -0.99
C LYS A 66 -5.78 3.81 -0.21
N VAL A 67 -4.67 4.42 -0.61
CA VAL A 67 -4.19 5.69 -0.06
C VAL A 67 -4.07 6.74 -1.17
N SER A 68 -4.37 7.99 -0.83
CA SER A 68 -4.29 9.14 -1.75
C SER A 68 -3.18 10.08 -1.30
N PHE A 69 -2.56 10.76 -2.26
CA PHE A 69 -1.55 11.79 -2.03
C PHE A 69 -2.05 13.11 -2.61
N SER A 70 -1.56 14.24 -2.09
CA SER A 70 -1.78 15.52 -2.74
C SER A 70 -1.29 15.46 -4.18
N LYS A 71 -2.01 16.10 -5.11
CA LYS A 71 -1.67 16.09 -6.55
C LYS A 71 -0.27 16.66 -6.84
N ARG A 72 0.25 17.47 -5.91
CA ARG A 72 1.58 18.07 -6.00
C ARG A 72 2.69 17.20 -5.40
N ALA A 73 2.36 16.11 -4.70
CA ALA A 73 3.34 15.22 -4.10
C ALA A 73 4.17 14.53 -5.17
N LYS A 74 5.48 14.74 -5.15
CA LYS A 74 6.42 14.11 -6.10
C LYS A 74 7.00 12.82 -5.53
N ALA A 75 7.38 11.91 -6.40
CA ALA A 75 8.16 10.74 -6.01
C ALA A 75 9.58 11.16 -5.59
N PRO A 76 10.21 10.43 -4.66
CA PRO A 76 11.65 10.53 -4.46
C PRO A 76 12.38 10.17 -5.76
N VAL A 77 13.49 10.86 -6.03
CA VAL A 77 14.39 10.59 -7.15
C VAL A 77 15.16 9.29 -6.90
N LYS A 78 15.63 9.09 -5.66
CA LYS A 78 16.32 7.86 -5.25
C LYS A 78 15.44 6.63 -5.45
N SER A 79 16.06 5.59 -6.01
CA SER A 79 15.43 4.29 -6.21
C SER A 79 15.03 3.63 -4.88
N ALA A 80 13.82 3.09 -4.85
CA ALA A 80 13.31 2.25 -3.77
C ALA A 80 13.86 0.80 -3.82
N GLY A 81 14.73 0.47 -4.79
CA GLY A 81 15.16 -0.91 -5.06
C GLY A 81 15.99 -1.59 -3.97
N SER A 82 16.63 -0.81 -3.10
CA SER A 82 17.31 -1.34 -1.91
C SER A 82 16.33 -1.90 -0.87
N GLY A 83 15.04 -1.50 -0.95
CA GLY A 83 13.96 -2.06 -0.16
C GLY A 83 14.12 -1.81 1.35
N HIS A 84 13.78 -2.82 2.15
CA HIS A 84 13.88 -2.81 3.61
C HIS A 84 14.12 -4.23 4.13
N ARG A 85 14.93 -4.36 5.19
CA ARG A 85 15.08 -5.62 5.94
C ARG A 85 14.66 -5.40 7.39
N SER A 86 13.63 -6.12 7.82
CA SER A 86 13.18 -6.10 9.20
C SER A 86 14.15 -6.87 10.10
N GLU A 87 14.32 -6.40 11.33
CA GLU A 87 15.04 -7.12 12.40
C GLU A 87 14.40 -8.48 12.70
N ALA A 88 13.09 -8.63 12.44
CA ALA A 88 12.36 -9.88 12.62
C ALA A 88 12.61 -10.91 11.49
N GLY A 89 13.40 -10.57 10.46
CA GLY A 89 13.78 -11.47 9.37
C GLY A 89 13.26 -11.06 7.99
N PRO A 90 11.95 -10.79 7.80
CA PRO A 90 11.39 -10.48 6.49
C PRO A 90 12.11 -9.32 5.79
N SER A 91 12.27 -9.45 4.48
CA SER A 91 12.89 -8.43 3.65
C SER A 91 12.07 -8.14 2.41
N LEU A 92 12.11 -6.90 1.97
CA LEU A 92 11.60 -6.43 0.70
C LEU A 92 12.78 -5.86 -0.09
N TYR A 93 12.84 -6.13 -1.38
CA TYR A 93 13.86 -5.55 -2.27
C TYR A 93 13.37 -5.52 -3.72
N GLY A 94 14.17 -4.89 -4.58
CA GLY A 94 13.96 -4.90 -6.02
C GLY A 94 13.04 -3.80 -6.51
N VAL A 95 12.98 -3.71 -7.84
CA VAL A 95 12.11 -2.84 -8.62
C VAL A 95 11.47 -3.73 -9.67
N ASP A 96 10.15 -3.77 -9.71
CA ASP A 96 9.39 -4.46 -10.76
C ASP A 96 8.23 -3.55 -11.18
N TRP A 97 8.11 -3.30 -12.47
CA TRP A 97 6.99 -2.61 -13.07
C TRP A 97 6.21 -3.56 -13.96
N PHE A 98 4.90 -3.61 -13.75
CA PHE A 98 3.99 -4.11 -14.75
C PHE A 98 3.25 -2.92 -15.36
N GLN A 99 3.74 -2.47 -16.50
CA GLN A 99 3.27 -1.26 -17.18
C GLN A 99 2.01 -1.58 -17.98
N LYS A 100 0.83 -1.26 -17.44
CA LYS A 100 -0.48 -1.66 -18.00
C LYS A 100 -0.96 -0.74 -19.14
N TRP A 101 -0.08 -0.28 -20.03
CA TRP A 101 -0.42 0.63 -21.13
C TRP A 101 0.28 0.27 -22.45
N PRO A 102 -0.23 0.73 -23.62
CA PRO A 102 0.42 0.53 -24.91
C PRO A 102 1.86 1.03 -24.92
N GLY A 103 2.80 0.17 -25.32
CA GLY A 103 4.24 0.47 -25.32
C GLY A 103 4.92 0.29 -23.96
N GLY A 104 4.18 -0.05 -22.91
CA GLY A 104 4.76 -0.56 -21.67
C GLY A 104 5.38 -1.94 -21.88
N VAL A 105 6.50 -2.19 -21.22
CA VAL A 105 7.15 -3.51 -21.19
C VAL A 105 6.58 -4.33 -20.03
N ASN A 106 6.44 -5.64 -20.25
CA ASN A 106 6.08 -6.58 -19.19
C ASN A 106 7.33 -6.89 -18.35
N ALA A 107 7.21 -6.80 -17.02
CA ALA A 107 8.28 -7.00 -16.04
C ALA A 107 9.56 -6.19 -16.35
N ASP A 108 9.57 -4.94 -15.89
CA ASP A 108 10.71 -4.02 -16.03
C ASP A 108 11.35 -3.76 -14.66
N HIS A 109 12.68 -3.81 -14.62
CA HIS A 109 13.46 -3.67 -13.39
C HIS A 109 14.23 -2.34 -13.27
N GLY A 110 14.14 -1.48 -14.29
CA GLY A 110 14.77 -0.17 -14.33
C GLY A 110 13.94 0.87 -13.59
N TRP A 111 14.50 1.49 -12.56
CA TRP A 111 13.80 2.51 -11.77
C TRP A 111 13.26 3.65 -12.64
N GLU A 112 14.04 4.07 -13.63
CA GLU A 112 13.73 5.12 -14.59
C GLU A 112 12.44 4.87 -15.37
N ASN A 113 12.07 3.61 -15.60
CA ASN A 113 10.91 3.21 -16.39
C ASN A 113 9.58 3.33 -15.61
N GLY A 114 9.64 3.49 -14.28
CA GLY A 114 8.46 3.81 -13.48
C GLY A 114 7.95 5.22 -13.78
N THR A 115 6.63 5.38 -13.83
CA THR A 115 6.02 6.72 -13.86
C THR A 115 6.22 7.44 -12.53
N GLU A 116 5.89 8.74 -12.46
CA GLU A 116 5.92 9.48 -11.20
C GLU A 116 5.00 8.84 -10.14
N TYR A 117 3.80 8.41 -10.53
CA TYR A 117 2.86 7.76 -9.61
C TYR A 117 3.34 6.36 -9.25
N GLY A 118 3.86 5.60 -10.21
CA GLY A 118 4.48 4.28 -9.97
C GLY A 118 5.63 4.35 -8.97
N LYS A 119 6.56 5.28 -9.16
CA LYS A 119 7.70 5.52 -8.25
C LYS A 119 7.24 5.92 -6.85
N ARG A 120 6.24 6.79 -6.74
CA ARG A 120 5.62 7.15 -5.46
C ARG A 120 4.96 5.94 -4.80
N CYS A 121 4.23 5.11 -5.56
CA CYS A 121 3.62 3.89 -5.04
C CYS A 121 4.65 2.83 -4.63
N MET A 122 5.79 2.73 -5.31
CA MET A 122 6.85 1.80 -4.92
C MET A 122 7.47 2.18 -3.57
N TRP A 123 7.74 3.47 -3.36
CA TRP A 123 8.17 3.98 -2.05
C TRP A 123 7.09 3.81 -0.99
N ALA A 124 5.84 4.10 -1.32
CA ALA A 124 4.69 3.86 -0.44
C ALA A 124 4.59 2.40 0.00
N ALA A 125 4.77 1.46 -0.94
CA ALA A 125 4.77 0.02 -0.67
C ALA A 125 5.94 -0.40 0.23
N ASN A 126 7.12 0.17 0.02
CA ASN A 126 8.31 -0.12 0.84
C ASN A 126 8.14 0.37 2.28
N LEU A 127 7.66 1.60 2.45
CA LEU A 127 7.39 2.19 3.76
C LEU A 127 6.23 1.50 4.50
N ARG A 128 5.20 1.06 3.76
CA ARG A 128 4.12 0.22 4.29
C ARG A 128 4.64 -1.13 4.76
N PHE A 129 5.52 -1.77 3.98
CA PHE A 129 6.17 -3.01 4.37
C PHE A 129 6.99 -2.83 5.65
N GLU A 130 7.83 -1.80 5.73
CA GLU A 130 8.60 -1.45 6.94
C GLU A 130 7.67 -1.31 8.17
N ALA A 131 6.57 -0.56 8.04
CA ALA A 131 5.63 -0.35 9.14
C ALA A 131 4.93 -1.64 9.60
N ILE A 132 4.56 -2.52 8.66
CA ILE A 132 3.95 -3.82 8.99
C ILE A 132 4.98 -4.77 9.61
N MET A 133 6.20 -4.80 9.05
CA MET A 133 7.23 -5.77 9.45
C MET A 133 8.08 -5.30 10.63
N LYS A 134 7.89 -4.08 11.12
CA LYS A 134 8.43 -3.64 12.42
C LYS A 134 7.88 -4.49 13.57
N ASP A 135 6.60 -4.85 13.51
CA ASP A 135 6.00 -5.88 14.35
C ASP A 135 5.16 -6.82 13.48
N PRO A 136 5.80 -7.86 12.89
CA PRO A 136 5.12 -8.74 11.94
C PRO A 136 3.92 -9.44 12.59
N PRO A 137 2.86 -9.74 11.81
CA PRO A 137 1.73 -10.53 12.31
C PRO A 137 2.17 -11.86 12.92
N ALA A 138 1.50 -12.30 13.99
CA ALA A 138 1.84 -13.54 14.69
C ALA A 138 1.77 -14.76 13.75
N GLU A 139 0.83 -14.76 12.83
CA GLU A 139 0.65 -15.80 11.81
C GLU A 139 1.84 -15.86 10.85
N LEU A 140 2.42 -14.73 10.47
CA LEU A 140 3.63 -14.71 9.66
C LEU A 140 4.83 -15.23 10.45
N LYS A 141 5.00 -14.81 11.71
CA LYS A 141 6.07 -15.32 12.58
C LYS A 141 5.99 -16.84 12.74
N ALA A 142 4.80 -17.37 13.01
CA ALA A 142 4.55 -18.81 13.12
C ALA A 142 4.84 -19.53 11.79
N PHE A 143 4.33 -19.00 10.68
CA PHE A 143 4.58 -19.58 9.36
C PHE A 143 6.08 -19.64 9.03
N LEU A 144 6.85 -18.60 9.33
CA LEU A 144 8.29 -18.58 9.10
C LEU A 144 9.07 -19.54 10.02
N ALA A 145 8.56 -19.81 11.22
CA ALA A 145 9.16 -20.79 12.12
C ALA A 145 8.92 -22.24 11.67
N GLU A 146 7.78 -22.50 11.04
CA GLU A 146 7.37 -23.84 10.58
C GLU A 146 7.82 -24.13 9.13
N TYR A 147 7.75 -23.14 8.25
CA TYR A 147 8.01 -23.28 6.81
C TYR A 147 9.40 -22.75 6.43
N THR A 148 10.39 -23.63 6.47
CA THR A 148 11.81 -23.26 6.26
C THR A 148 12.21 -23.03 4.79
N ARG A 149 11.35 -23.34 3.82
CA ARG A 149 11.64 -23.17 2.37
C ARG A 149 11.50 -21.71 1.90
N TRP A 150 11.01 -20.81 2.76
CA TRP A 150 10.91 -19.38 2.48
C TRP A 150 11.30 -18.56 3.70
N GLY A 151 12.40 -17.82 3.59
CA GLY A 151 12.92 -16.97 4.68
C GLY A 151 12.23 -15.60 4.80
N GLY A 152 11.00 -15.43 4.32
CA GLY A 152 10.30 -14.14 4.38
C GLY A 152 10.80 -13.10 3.37
N SER A 153 11.30 -13.57 2.22
CA SER A 153 11.83 -12.73 1.14
C SER A 153 10.72 -12.26 0.19
N PHE A 154 10.59 -10.95 0.04
CA PHE A 154 9.63 -10.28 -0.84
C PHE A 154 10.32 -9.44 -1.93
N TYR A 155 9.70 -9.38 -3.11
CA TYR A 155 10.11 -8.53 -4.22
C TYR A 155 9.09 -7.40 -4.44
N ASN A 156 9.53 -6.15 -4.46
CA ASN A 156 8.66 -4.99 -4.62
C ASN A 156 8.21 -4.86 -6.08
N TRP A 157 6.90 -4.93 -6.29
CA TRP A 157 6.28 -4.91 -7.61
C TRP A 157 5.17 -3.84 -7.63
N VAL A 158 5.11 -3.04 -8.68
CA VAL A 158 4.04 -2.09 -8.92
C VAL A 158 3.34 -2.40 -10.25
N ASP A 159 2.04 -2.70 -10.18
CA ASP A 159 1.16 -2.63 -11.33
C ASP A 159 0.86 -1.15 -11.61
N ASP A 160 1.51 -0.59 -12.61
CA ASP A 160 1.39 0.83 -12.91
C ASP A 160 0.28 1.03 -13.96
N TYR A 161 -0.77 1.75 -13.59
CA TYR A 161 -1.88 2.15 -14.47
C TYR A 161 -1.92 3.66 -14.71
N SER A 162 -0.95 4.41 -14.18
CA SER A 162 -1.05 5.86 -14.07
C SER A 162 -1.04 6.62 -15.40
N LYS A 163 -0.63 5.98 -16.50
CA LYS A 163 -0.68 6.56 -17.83
C LYS A 163 -2.13 6.65 -18.34
N PRO A 164 -2.54 7.76 -19.00
CA PRO A 164 -3.88 7.88 -19.57
C PRO A 164 -4.28 6.70 -20.47
N GLU A 165 -3.31 6.18 -21.22
CA GLU A 165 -3.44 5.11 -22.20
C GLU A 165 -3.55 3.72 -21.56
N ALA A 166 -3.41 3.59 -20.24
CA ALA A 166 -3.49 2.30 -19.57
C ALA A 166 -4.85 1.62 -19.77
N SER A 167 -4.82 0.29 -19.95
CA SER A 167 -6.04 -0.52 -20.02
C SER A 167 -6.59 -0.75 -18.63
N GLY A 168 -7.73 -0.12 -18.33
CA GLY A 168 -8.36 -0.14 -17.00
C GLY A 168 -7.74 0.86 -16.02
N ASP A 169 -7.91 0.58 -14.73
CA ASP A 169 -7.36 1.33 -13.61
C ASP A 169 -7.01 0.37 -12.46
N ALA A 170 -6.17 0.81 -11.54
CA ALA A 170 -5.82 0.04 -10.36
C ALA A 170 -7.06 -0.19 -9.48
N SER A 171 -7.20 -1.41 -8.97
CA SER A 171 -8.36 -1.80 -8.15
C SER A 171 -7.99 -2.49 -6.83
N GLN A 172 -6.77 -3.03 -6.72
CA GLN A 172 -6.32 -3.74 -5.54
C GLN A 172 -4.80 -3.90 -5.50
N ALA A 173 -4.27 -4.15 -4.31
CA ALA A 173 -2.95 -4.72 -4.10
C ALA A 173 -3.04 -6.25 -4.04
N SER A 174 -1.91 -6.94 -4.15
CA SER A 174 -1.86 -8.40 -3.94
C SER A 174 -0.51 -8.89 -3.42
N LEU A 175 -0.50 -10.14 -2.96
CA LEU A 175 0.67 -10.91 -2.60
C LEU A 175 0.69 -12.19 -3.42
N TRP A 176 1.84 -12.58 -3.97
CA TRP A 176 1.94 -13.79 -4.79
C TRP A 176 3.25 -14.53 -4.55
N ALA A 177 3.17 -15.80 -4.11
CA ALA A 177 4.32 -16.70 -4.15
C ALA A 177 4.69 -17.07 -5.59
N TRP A 178 5.51 -16.24 -6.24
CA TRP A 178 5.84 -16.44 -7.65
C TRP A 178 6.70 -17.69 -7.88
N ARG A 179 7.62 -17.96 -6.96
CA ARG A 179 8.43 -19.18 -6.90
C ARG A 179 8.78 -19.51 -5.47
N THR A 180 9.22 -20.73 -5.21
CA THR A 180 9.72 -21.14 -3.89
C THR A 180 10.78 -20.17 -3.40
N GLY A 181 10.59 -19.60 -2.21
CA GLY A 181 11.53 -18.65 -1.63
C GLY A 181 11.37 -17.19 -2.08
N LEU A 182 10.42 -16.83 -2.95
CA LEU A 182 10.20 -15.43 -3.35
C LEU A 182 8.73 -15.07 -3.54
N THR A 183 8.27 -14.09 -2.75
CA THR A 183 6.91 -13.54 -2.82
C THR A 183 6.93 -12.17 -3.49
N LYS A 184 6.05 -11.90 -4.45
CA LYS A 184 5.83 -10.55 -4.97
C LYS A 184 4.95 -9.77 -3.99
N TRP A 185 5.44 -8.60 -3.58
CA TRP A 185 4.70 -7.58 -2.82
C TRP A 185 4.13 -6.58 -3.83
N ILE A 186 2.90 -6.81 -4.27
CA ILE A 186 2.32 -6.14 -5.43
C ILE A 186 1.45 -4.98 -4.95
N SER A 187 1.90 -3.77 -5.22
CA SER A 187 1.08 -2.56 -5.13
C SER A 187 0.58 -2.15 -6.51
N ALA A 188 -0.38 -1.23 -6.57
CA ALA A 188 -0.89 -0.71 -7.84
C ALA A 188 -1.02 0.81 -7.82
N ALA A 189 -0.52 1.47 -8.86
CA ALA A 189 -0.60 2.92 -9.05
C ALA A 189 -1.79 3.26 -9.94
N ALA A 190 -2.78 3.98 -9.40
CA ALA A 190 -3.99 4.36 -10.13
C ALA A 190 -3.77 5.60 -11.01
N LYS A 191 -4.70 5.82 -11.96
CA LYS A 191 -4.72 7.00 -12.83
C LYS A 191 -4.89 8.32 -12.08
N ASP A 192 -5.59 8.29 -10.95
CA ASP A 192 -5.79 9.46 -10.08
C ASP A 192 -4.56 9.78 -9.20
N GLY A 193 -3.53 8.93 -9.22
CA GLY A 193 -2.32 9.05 -8.40
C GLY A 193 -2.43 8.45 -7.01
N SER A 194 -3.56 7.84 -6.66
CA SER A 194 -3.68 6.98 -5.48
C SER A 194 -2.90 5.67 -5.67
N CYS A 195 -2.59 5.02 -4.55
CA CYS A 195 -1.94 3.72 -4.53
C CYS A 195 -2.81 2.70 -3.80
N TYR A 196 -2.88 1.48 -4.32
CA TYR A 196 -3.34 0.33 -3.58
C TYR A 196 -2.12 -0.40 -3.02
N LEU A 197 -2.05 -0.51 -1.70
CA LEU A 197 -0.92 -1.08 -0.97
C LEU A 197 -1.33 -2.38 -0.26
N PRO A 198 -0.44 -3.37 -0.16
CA PRO A 198 -0.70 -4.54 0.67
C PRO A 198 -0.83 -4.14 2.14
N THR A 199 -1.77 -4.78 2.84
CA THR A 199 -2.12 -4.46 4.23
C THR A 199 -1.64 -5.55 5.18
N ARG A 200 -1.63 -5.25 6.49
CA ARG A 200 -1.33 -6.27 7.52
C ARG A 200 -2.33 -7.43 7.43
N LYS A 201 -3.62 -7.13 7.31
CA LYS A 201 -4.64 -8.17 7.07
C LYS A 201 -4.34 -9.04 5.85
N MET A 202 -3.90 -8.46 4.74
CA MET A 202 -3.52 -9.24 3.56
C MET A 202 -2.34 -10.17 3.84
N VAL A 203 -1.35 -9.77 4.65
CA VAL A 203 -0.24 -10.65 5.06
C VAL A 203 -0.74 -11.86 5.83
N VAL A 204 -1.67 -11.66 6.78
CA VAL A 204 -2.30 -12.75 7.55
C VAL A 204 -3.07 -13.70 6.64
N GLU A 205 -3.90 -13.15 5.74
CA GLU A 205 -4.68 -13.94 4.79
C GLU A 205 -3.77 -14.70 3.82
N TYR A 206 -2.69 -14.06 3.36
CA TYR A 206 -1.68 -14.66 2.49
C TYR A 206 -1.01 -15.88 3.13
N VAL A 207 -0.48 -15.76 4.35
CA VAL A 207 0.19 -16.91 5.00
C VAL A 207 -0.77 -18.06 5.27
N LYS A 208 -2.04 -17.76 5.59
CA LYS A 208 -3.08 -18.78 5.71
C LYS A 208 -3.29 -19.50 4.38
N THR A 209 -3.49 -18.76 3.29
CA THR A 209 -3.67 -19.33 1.95
C THR A 209 -2.47 -20.16 1.53
N CYS A 210 -1.24 -19.70 1.80
CA CYS A 210 -0.03 -20.43 1.46
C CYS A 210 0.14 -21.69 2.32
N ASN A 211 -0.24 -21.65 3.60
CA ASN A 211 -0.21 -22.82 4.47
C ASN A 211 -1.20 -23.89 4.01
N ASP A 212 -2.38 -23.50 3.53
CA ASP A 212 -3.34 -24.46 2.96
C ASP A 212 -2.88 -24.99 1.60
N HIS A 213 -2.31 -24.12 0.76
CA HIS A 213 -1.79 -24.50 -0.55
C HIS A 213 -0.69 -25.55 -0.48
N GLN A 214 0.28 -25.38 0.42
CA GLN A 214 1.42 -26.30 0.53
C GLN A 214 1.02 -27.72 0.94
N LYS A 215 -0.08 -27.89 1.71
CA LYS A 215 -0.57 -29.20 2.16
C LYS A 215 -1.03 -30.06 0.98
N THR A 216 -1.39 -29.43 -0.13
CA THR A 216 -1.86 -30.09 -1.35
C THR A 216 -0.88 -30.00 -2.51
N ASN A 217 0.30 -29.43 -2.31
CA ASN A 217 1.26 -29.10 -3.37
C ASN A 217 2.70 -29.49 -2.97
N ASP A 218 2.92 -30.71 -2.49
CA ASP A 218 4.25 -31.25 -2.13
C ASP A 218 5.09 -30.32 -1.22
N GLY A 219 4.42 -29.61 -0.31
CA GLY A 219 5.06 -28.64 0.58
C GLY A 219 5.54 -27.37 -0.13
N GLU A 220 5.06 -27.07 -1.32
CA GLU A 220 5.41 -25.86 -2.08
C GLU A 220 4.35 -24.77 -1.91
N MET A 221 4.80 -23.58 -1.53
CA MET A 221 3.93 -22.41 -1.49
C MET A 221 3.75 -21.75 -2.87
N GLN A 222 4.59 -22.09 -3.87
CA GLN A 222 4.54 -21.46 -5.19
C GLN A 222 3.13 -21.53 -5.79
N GLY A 223 2.59 -20.37 -6.18
CA GLY A 223 1.26 -20.24 -6.75
C GLY A 223 0.21 -19.68 -5.77
N CYS A 224 0.44 -19.73 -4.46
CA CYS A 224 -0.48 -19.11 -3.50
C CYS A 224 -0.52 -17.58 -3.67
N ARG A 225 -1.72 -17.00 -3.51
CA ARG A 225 -1.98 -15.57 -3.76
C ARG A 225 -2.98 -15.00 -2.77
N ARG A 226 -2.92 -13.68 -2.56
CA ARG A 226 -3.95 -12.91 -1.86
C ARG A 226 -4.15 -11.54 -2.46
#